data_AF-A0A1H0W5P4-F1
#
_entry.id   AF-A0A1H0W5P4-F1
#
_cell.length_a   1.000
_cell.length_b   1.000
_cell.length_c   1.000
_cell.angle_alpha   90.00
_cell.angle_beta   90.00
_cell.angle_gamma   90.00
#
_symmetry.space_group_name_H-M   'P 1'
#
loop_
_entity.id
_entity.type
_entity.pdbx_description
1 polymer ?
#
loop_
_entity_poly.entity_id
_entity_poly.type
_entity_poly.pdbx_seq_one_letter_code
_entity_poly.pdbx_strand_id
1 'polypeptide(L)' 'MLTNLVFCSLLKIKLMAKHTTLKRGQLLKYIGKRWKNLNISNPFMKFLGYDGNGFADLWVEYQGRTLFISIKEVELAV' A
#
# COMPACT_ATOMS: atom_id res chain seq x y z
N MET A 1 23.96 7.76 -27.72
CA MET A 1 23.36 8.21 -26.44
C MET A 1 21.90 7.76 -26.38
N LEU A 2 21.61 6.52 -25.99
CA LEU A 2 20.24 5.96 -26.05
C LEU A 2 19.97 4.93 -24.92
N THR A 3 20.54 5.14 -23.73
CA THR A 3 20.43 4.17 -22.63
C THR A 3 19.58 4.62 -21.43
N ASN A 4 19.08 5.87 -21.41
CA ASN A 4 18.41 6.41 -20.22
C ASN A 4 16.88 6.24 -20.15
N LEU A 5 16.20 5.80 -21.21
CA LEU A 5 14.73 5.70 -21.20
C LEU A 5 14.19 4.32 -20.78
N VAL A 6 14.99 3.26 -20.87
CA VAL A 6 14.51 1.88 -20.58
C VAL A 6 14.58 1.55 -19.08
N PHE A 7 15.45 2.22 -18.33
CA PHE A 7 15.63 1.94 -16.89
C PHE A 7 14.46 2.44 -16.04
N CYS A 8 13.78 3.52 -16.46
CA CYS A 8 12.60 4.05 -15.77
C CYS A 8 11.39 3.10 -15.86
N SER A 9 11.26 2.35 -16.95
CA SER A 9 10.15 1.43 -17.19
C SER A 9 10.29 0.14 -16.39
N LEU A 10 11.51 -0.38 -16.23
CA LEU A 10 11.78 -1.63 -15.49
C LEU A 10 11.67 -1.47 -13.98
N LEU A 11 12.03 -0.30 -13.41
CA LEU A 11 11.81 -0.05 -11.99
C LEU A 11 10.31 0.01 -11.65
N LYS A 12 9.51 0.56 -12.56
CA LYS A 12 8.05 0.61 -12.45
C LYS A 12 7.44 -0.79 -12.48
N ILE A 13 7.92 -1.67 -13.37
CA ILE A 13 7.45 -3.06 -13.46
C ILE A 13 7.85 -3.90 -12.23
N LYS A 14 9.05 -3.68 -11.66
CA LYS A 14 9.49 -4.40 -10.44
C LYS A 14 8.77 -3.94 -9.17
N LEU A 15 8.36 -2.67 -9.10
CA LEU A 15 7.44 -2.17 -8.08
C LEU A 15 6.02 -2.71 -8.27
N MET A 16 5.52 -2.78 -9.51
CA MET A 16 4.21 -3.36 -9.82
C MET A 16 4.14 -4.87 -9.56
N ALA A 17 5.22 -5.62 -9.77
CA ALA A 17 5.27 -7.07 -9.51
C ALA A 17 5.27 -7.43 -8.00
N LYS A 18 5.64 -6.50 -7.11
CA LYS A 18 5.51 -6.68 -5.65
C LYS A 18 4.10 -6.38 -5.13
N HIS A 19 3.24 -5.73 -5.92
CA HIS A 19 1.82 -5.64 -5.65
C HIS A 19 1.13 -6.89 -6.21
N THR A 20 1.45 -8.05 -5.62
CA THR A 20 0.54 -9.19 -5.63
C THR A 20 -0.83 -8.63 -5.24
N THR A 21 -1.82 -8.81 -6.11
CA THR A 21 -3.21 -8.38 -5.91
C THR A 21 -3.62 -8.64 -4.47
N LEU A 22 -3.75 -7.57 -3.68
CA LEU A 22 -4.12 -7.69 -2.27
C LEU A 22 -5.51 -8.30 -2.20
N LYS A 23 -5.67 -9.33 -1.36
CA LYS A 23 -6.97 -9.95 -1.15
C LYS A 23 -7.72 -9.17 -0.08
N ARG A 24 -9.02 -8.94 -0.28
CA ARG A 24 -9.87 -8.34 0.75
C ARG A 24 -9.76 -9.12 2.06
N GLY A 25 -9.59 -8.42 3.17
CA GLY A 25 -9.35 -8.98 4.49
C GLY A 25 -7.88 -9.25 4.82
N GLN A 26 -6.96 -9.06 3.88
CA GLN A 26 -5.53 -9.26 4.11
C GLN A 26 -4.98 -8.23 5.10
N LEU A 27 -4.09 -8.68 5.98
CA LEU A 27 -3.48 -7.82 6.98
C LEU A 27 -2.32 -7.02 6.36
N LEU A 28 -2.32 -5.72 6.62
CA LEU A 28 -1.32 -4.77 6.17
C LEU A 28 -0.70 -4.09 7.39
N LYS A 29 0.60 -3.85 7.34
CA LYS A 29 1.32 -3.06 8.33
C LYS A 29 1.48 -1.65 7.81
N TYR A 30 1.05 -0.66 8.58
CA TYR A 30 1.27 0.75 8.26
C TYR A 30 2.72 1.16 8.56
N ILE A 31 3.40 1.71 7.55
CA ILE A 31 4.78 2.19 7.61
C ILE A 31 4.92 3.68 7.25
N GLY A 32 3.80 4.35 6.99
CA GLY A 32 3.77 5.78 6.65
C GLY A 32 4.04 6.69 7.84
N LYS A 33 3.74 7.97 7.64
CA LYS A 33 3.96 9.01 8.66
C LYS A 33 3.00 8.81 9.83
N ARG A 34 3.50 8.92 11.06
CA ARG A 34 2.67 8.86 12.27
C ARG A 34 1.60 9.95 12.25
N TRP A 35 0.35 9.57 12.44
CA TRP A 35 -0.79 10.49 12.61
C TRP A 35 -1.42 10.39 14.00
N LYS A 36 -2.38 11.29 14.28
CA LYS A 36 -3.17 11.28 15.50
C LYS A 36 -4.03 10.00 15.51
N ASN A 37 -3.91 9.21 16.58
CA ASN A 37 -4.56 7.90 16.79
C ASN A 37 -3.89 6.67 16.15
N LEU A 38 -2.68 6.77 15.57
CA LEU A 38 -1.93 5.56 15.23
C LEU A 38 -1.37 4.93 16.52
N ASN A 39 -1.78 3.70 16.80
CA ASN A 39 -1.13 2.87 17.81
C ASN A 39 0.11 2.21 17.18
N ILE A 40 1.31 2.68 17.54
CA ILE A 40 2.58 2.13 17.03
C ILE A 40 2.79 0.68 17.47
N SER A 41 2.28 0.30 18.63
CA SER A 41 2.36 -1.09 19.12
C SER A 41 1.46 -2.04 18.31
N ASN A 42 0.45 -1.51 17.63
CA ASN A 42 -0.44 -2.26 16.76
C ASN A 42 -0.76 -1.47 15.48
N PRO A 43 0.20 -1.39 14.54
CA PRO A 43 0.06 -0.65 13.29
C PRO A 43 -0.54 -1.54 12.18
N PHE A 44 -1.37 -2.52 12.54
CA PHE A 44 -1.95 -3.46 11.60
C PHE A 44 -3.36 -3.04 11.17
N MET A 45 -3.63 -3.17 9.88
CA MET A 45 -4.86 -2.74 9.22
C MET A 45 -5.36 -3.85 8.29
N LYS A 46 -6.66 -3.93 8.02
CA LYS A 46 -7.20 -4.90 7.06
C LYS A 46 -7.45 -4.21 5.73
N PHE A 47 -6.99 -4.81 4.64
CA PHE A 47 -7.28 -4.33 3.29
C PHE A 47 -8.75 -4.53 2.94
N LEU A 48 -9.43 -3.48 2.47
CA LEU A 48 -10.83 -3.54 2.02
C LEU A 48 -10.94 -3.54 0.50
N GLY A 49 -10.10 -2.76 -0.19
CA GLY A 49 -10.14 -2.64 -1.65
C GLY A 49 -9.25 -1.51 -2.15
N TYR A 50 -9.03 -1.49 -3.46
CA TYR A 50 -8.35 -0.39 -4.14
C TYR A 50 -9.34 0.72 -4.46
N ASP A 51 -8.84 1.95 -4.55
CA ASP A 51 -9.56 3.01 -5.24
C ASP A 51 -9.54 2.77 -6.75
N GLY A 52 -10.71 2.91 -7.38
CA GLY A 52 -10.98 2.39 -8.73
C GLY A 52 -10.11 2.96 -9.86
N ASN A 53 -9.35 4.03 -9.63
CA ASN A 53 -8.68 4.76 -10.70
C ASN A 53 -7.15 4.63 -10.78
N GLY A 54 -6.49 3.88 -9.90
CA GLY A 54 -5.02 3.81 -10.04
C GLY A 54 -4.21 2.83 -9.20
N PHE A 55 -4.83 1.99 -8.37
CA PHE A 55 -4.12 1.10 -7.44
C PHE A 55 -3.09 1.81 -6.52
N ALA A 56 -3.08 3.14 -6.51
CA ALA A 56 -2.15 3.97 -5.75
C ALA A 56 -2.62 4.15 -4.31
N ASP A 57 -3.94 4.10 -4.12
CA ASP A 57 -4.61 4.28 -2.85
C ASP A 57 -5.55 3.11 -2.57
N LEU A 58 -5.74 2.86 -1.27
CA LEU A 58 -6.50 1.76 -0.74
C LEU A 58 -7.41 2.22 0.38
N TRP A 59 -8.53 1.51 0.43
CA TRP A 59 -9.39 1.47 1.59
C TRP A 59 -8.91 0.38 2.53
N VAL A 60 -8.72 0.75 3.80
CA VAL A 60 -8.34 -0.18 4.87
C VAL A 60 -9.23 0.01 6.09
N GLU A 61 -9.39 -1.04 6.89
CA GLU A 61 -10.03 -0.99 8.19
C GLU A 61 -8.96 -0.96 9.29
N TYR A 62 -9.00 0.06 10.13
CA TYR A 62 -8.17 0.20 11.32
C TYR A 62 -9.04 0.50 12.53
N GLN A 63 -8.99 -0.37 13.54
CA GLN A 63 -9.76 -0.20 14.79
C GLN A 63 -11.26 0.04 14.56
N GLY A 64 -11.86 -0.64 13.58
CA GLY A 64 -13.28 -0.49 13.21
C GLY A 64 -13.60 0.77 12.40
N ARG A 65 -12.60 1.57 12.00
CA ARG A 65 -12.75 2.73 11.13
C ARG A 65 -12.21 2.44 9.75
N THR A 66 -12.92 2.90 8.73
CA THR A 66 -12.43 2.86 7.34
C THR A 66 -11.53 4.06 7.10
N LEU A 67 -10.33 3.81 6.58
CA LEU A 67 -9.32 4.80 6.28
C LEU A 67 -8.91 4.68 4.80
N PHE A 68 -8.58 5.83 4.23
CA PHE A 68 -8.01 5.94 2.90
C PHE A 68 -6.52 6.23 3.02
N ILE A 69 -5.68 5.35 2.50
CA ILE A 69 -4.22 5.48 2.60
C ILE A 69 -3.55 5.09 1.29
N SER A 70 -2.33 5.58 1.08
CA SER A 70 -1.56 5.20 -0.10
C SER A 70 -0.94 3.82 0.07
N ILE A 71 -0.88 3.05 -1.02
CA ILE A 71 -0.20 1.75 -1.09
C ILE A 71 1.28 1.82 -0.72
N LYS A 72 1.90 3.00 -0.87
CA LYS A 72 3.31 3.24 -0.52
C LYS A 72 3.53 3.33 0.98
N GLU A 73 2.47 3.58 1.75
CA GLU A 73 2.52 3.72 3.21
C GLU A 73 2.18 2.42 3.93
N VAL A 74 2.05 1.31 3.19
CA VAL A 74 1.77 0.00 3.76
C VAL A 74 2.75 -1.05 3.27
N GLU A 75 2.98 -2.04 4.12
CA GLU A 75 3.66 -3.28 3.79
C GLU A 75 2.75 -4.47 4.05
N LEU A 76 2.98 -5.55 3.33
CA LEU A 76 2.36 -6.84 3.61
C LEU A 76 2.84 -7.34 4.97
N ALA A 77 1.90 -7.57 5.89
CA ALA A 77 2.19 -8.34 7.10
C ALA A 77 2.15 -9.82 6.69
N VAL A 78 3.35 -10.40 6.45
CA VAL A 78 3.54 -11.83 6.18
C VAL A 78 3.29 -12.63 7.45
#